data_AF-A0AAD5L7R6-F1
#
_entry.id   AF-A0AAD5L7R6-F1
#
_cell.length_a   1.000
_cell.length_b   1.000
_cell.length_c   1.000
_cell.angle_alpha   90.00
_cell.angle_beta   90.00
_cell.angle_gamma   90.00
#
_symmetry.space_group_name_H-M   'P 1'
#
loop_
_entity.id
_entity.type
_entity.pdbx_description
1 polymer ?
#
loop_
_entity_poly.entity_id
_entity_poly.type
_entity_poly.pdbx_seq_one_letter_code
_entity_poly.pdbx_strand_id
1 'polypeptide(L)'
;MRAVAKTLQLSSWSPCLLYESVCDETAGLPGSVVFSMLDELIEGVRKHVSGAAHGATRNPSLVGSMTLRIENNLRDRLNEAVLPGIFYRTRHRTCQASFYSATRLQRHSLCDAHTVYPFSCFDHAVNFDRLCRSTEPCKSISTVPQHITRRLRMLQRSYPNASLDMVVLDAVEDFLRGGVVSHGSHNYDIVTFIRVQLCDSSETGQCSTVAVDDYRYEAISMAATEREWFPIVAMLRGTGQVYAWARVGSLVIGIIASVWRASTSFTQKTWLVLRTILIIPSHIVVYGSIVPVICYAAAHALDSSLVYEQCWLNFGSLAGAILESFKSPS
;
A
#
# COMPACT_ATOMS: atom_id res chain seq x y z
N MET A 1 -0.08 15.10 8.11
CA MET A 1 0.23 16.46 8.61
C MET A 1 -0.96 17.41 8.52
N ARG A 2 -1.41 17.83 7.33
CA ARG A 2 -2.51 18.82 7.17
C ARG A 2 -3.75 18.54 8.02
N ALA A 3 -4.25 17.30 7.99
CA ALA A 3 -5.43 16.93 8.77
C ALA A 3 -5.21 17.12 10.28
N VAL A 4 -4.03 16.76 10.78
CA VAL A 4 -3.64 16.98 12.18
C VAL A 4 -3.62 18.47 12.51
N ALA A 5 -2.98 19.29 11.67
CA ALA A 5 -2.92 20.74 11.86
C ALA A 5 -4.33 21.37 11.86
N LYS A 6 -5.21 20.95 10.95
CA LYS A 6 -6.60 21.41 10.88
C LYS A 6 -7.40 21.01 12.11
N THR A 7 -7.26 19.77 12.60
CA THR A 7 -7.96 19.30 13.80
C THR A 7 -7.47 20.01 15.06
N LEU A 8 -6.17 20.32 15.15
CA LEU A 8 -5.59 21.03 16.29
C LEU A 8 -5.72 22.56 16.18
N GLN A 9 -6.25 23.08 15.07
CA GLN A 9 -6.43 24.52 14.81
C GLN A 9 -5.13 25.32 14.98
N LEU A 10 -4.03 24.82 14.41
CA LEU A 10 -2.71 25.43 14.54
C LEU A 10 -2.64 26.75 13.75
N SER A 11 -2.16 27.80 14.41
CA SER A 11 -2.19 29.18 13.94
C SER A 11 -1.09 29.54 12.94
N SER A 12 0.07 28.88 13.02
CA SER A 12 1.20 29.10 12.11
C SER A 12 0.97 28.47 10.73
N TRP A 13 -0.04 27.60 10.60
CA TRP A 13 -0.36 26.94 9.35
C TRP A 13 -1.16 27.88 8.46
N SER A 14 -0.58 28.28 7.33
CA SER A 14 -1.24 29.14 6.35
C SER A 14 -2.55 28.50 5.84
N PRO A 15 -3.65 29.27 5.71
CA PRO A 15 -4.91 28.79 5.12
C PRO A 15 -4.72 28.18 3.74
N CYS A 16 -3.70 28.63 2.99
CA CYS A 16 -3.40 28.12 1.67
C CYS A 16 -2.97 26.63 1.73
N LEU A 17 -2.18 26.24 2.73
CA LEU A 17 -1.77 24.84 2.95
C LEU A 17 -2.93 23.95 3.41
N LEU A 18 -3.96 24.56 4.01
CA LEU A 18 -5.21 23.90 4.37
C LEU A 18 -6.18 23.78 3.18
N TYR A 19 -5.81 24.31 2.02
CA TYR A 19 -6.64 24.44 0.81
C TYR A 19 -7.89 25.32 1.02
N GLU A 20 -7.77 26.31 1.90
CA GLU A 20 -8.81 27.31 2.15
C GLU A 20 -8.60 28.58 1.30
N SER A 21 -7.40 28.74 0.74
CA SER A 21 -7.05 29.80 -0.22
C SER A 21 -6.04 29.30 -1.26
N VAL A 22 -5.87 30.05 -2.36
CA VAL A 22 -4.87 29.76 -3.40
C VAL A 22 -3.47 30.09 -2.87
N CYS A 23 -2.51 29.16 -3.00
CA CYS A 23 -1.11 29.41 -2.68
C CYS A 23 -0.36 30.01 -3.88
N ASP A 24 0.57 30.92 -3.62
CA ASP A 24 1.59 31.31 -4.59
C ASP A 24 2.72 30.27 -4.60
N GLU A 25 2.70 29.37 -5.59
CA GLU A 25 3.70 28.31 -5.72
C GLU A 25 5.08 28.84 -6.15
N THR A 26 5.17 30.09 -6.64
CA THR A 26 6.42 30.65 -7.16
C THR A 26 7.34 31.18 -6.05
N ALA A 27 6.75 31.69 -4.96
CA ALA A 27 7.49 32.24 -3.82
C ALA A 27 7.93 31.17 -2.81
N GLY A 28 7.24 30.02 -2.76
CA GLY A 28 7.47 28.99 -1.74
C GLY A 28 7.16 29.47 -0.32
N LEU A 29 7.54 28.69 0.69
CA LEU A 29 7.38 29.05 2.10
C LEU A 29 8.74 29.40 2.72
N PRO A 30 8.85 30.53 3.46
CA PRO A 30 10.06 30.84 4.20
C PRO A 30 10.38 29.75 5.22
N GLY A 31 11.66 29.38 5.34
CA GLY A 31 12.10 28.32 6.26
C GLY A 31 11.73 28.59 7.73
N SER A 32 11.69 29.86 8.15
CA SER A 32 11.25 30.25 9.50
C SER A 32 9.78 29.93 9.76
N VAL A 33 8.91 30.08 8.75
CA VAL A 33 7.49 29.74 8.82
C VAL A 33 7.31 28.22 8.87
N VAL A 34 8.06 27.48 8.05
CA VAL A 34 8.04 26.01 8.09
C VAL A 34 8.50 25.51 9.46
N PHE A 35 9.55 26.10 10.01
CA PHE A 35 10.06 25.75 11.34
C PHE A 35 9.01 26.02 12.43
N SER A 36 8.35 27.19 12.43
CA SER A 36 7.30 27.48 13.40
C SER A 36 6.08 26.56 13.24
N MET A 37 5.71 26.22 12.00
CA MET A 37 4.63 25.27 11.73
C MET A 37 4.92 23.88 12.29
N LEU A 38 6.16 23.39 12.14
CA LEU A 38 6.58 22.09 12.66
C LEU A 38 6.65 22.09 14.19
N ASP A 39 7.21 23.14 14.79
CA ASP A 39 7.28 23.26 16.24
C ASP A 39 5.88 23.34 16.88
N GLU A 40 4.97 24.11 16.29
CA GLU A 40 3.58 24.22 16.74
C GLU A 40 2.82 22.89 16.55
N LEU A 41 3.10 22.15 15.48
CA LEU A 41 2.54 20.81 15.27
C LEU A 41 2.98 19.84 16.38
N ILE A 42 4.27 19.85 16.72
CA ILE A 42 4.81 18.98 17.77
C ILE A 42 4.21 19.34 19.12
N GLU A 43 4.14 20.64 19.44
CA GLU A 43 3.56 21.11 20.69
C GLU A 43 2.04 20.87 20.77
N GLY A 44 1.34 21.02 19.65
CA GLY A 44 -0.09 20.75 19.54
C GLY A 44 -0.42 19.27 19.78
N VAL A 45 0.35 18.36 19.16
CA VAL A 45 0.20 16.91 19.40
C VAL A 45 0.54 16.58 20.85
N ARG A 46 1.63 17.14 21.41
CA ARG A 46 2.03 16.92 22.81
C ARG A 46 0.93 17.29 23.82
N LYS A 47 0.26 18.42 23.59
CA LYS A 47 -0.82 18.93 24.46
C LYS A 47 -2.16 18.25 24.24
N HIS A 48 -2.33 17.51 23.14
CA HIS A 48 -3.60 16.90 22.79
C HIS A 48 -3.98 15.81 23.81
N VAL A 49 -5.25 15.83 24.22
CA VAL A 49 -5.86 14.82 25.08
C VAL A 49 -7.03 14.20 24.33
N SER A 50 -6.95 12.89 24.07
CA SER A 50 -8.01 12.17 23.36
C SER A 50 -9.34 12.24 24.12
N GLY A 51 -10.40 12.71 23.45
CA GLY A 51 -11.73 12.93 24.03
C GLY A 51 -12.44 11.68 24.59
N ALA A 52 -11.96 10.47 24.26
CA ALA A 52 -12.45 9.22 24.86
C ALA A 52 -12.21 9.12 26.39
N ALA A 53 -11.38 10.01 26.95
CA ALA A 53 -11.12 10.13 28.39
C ALA A 53 -12.18 10.96 29.17
N HIS A 54 -13.29 11.36 28.55
CA HIS A 54 -14.34 12.17 29.21
C HIS A 54 -15.25 11.40 30.19
N GLY A 55 -15.03 10.10 30.43
CA GLY A 55 -15.90 9.31 31.33
C GLY A 55 -15.23 8.29 32.24
N ALA A 56 -13.94 7.97 32.05
CA ALA A 56 -13.23 7.02 32.90
C ALA A 56 -11.84 7.58 33.21
N THR A 57 -11.51 7.65 34.51
CA THR A 57 -10.18 7.89 35.10
C THR A 57 -9.10 8.33 34.10
N ARG A 58 -8.70 9.62 34.14
CA ARG A 58 -7.58 10.19 33.37
C ARG A 58 -6.38 9.24 33.40
N ASN A 59 -6.24 8.41 32.38
CA ASN A 59 -5.03 7.65 32.17
C ASN A 59 -4.01 8.62 31.55
N PRO A 60 -2.93 8.98 32.26
CA PRO A 60 -1.91 9.88 31.73
C PRO A 60 -1.22 9.31 30.47
N SER A 61 -1.44 8.05 30.13
CA SER A 61 -0.95 7.37 28.92
C SER A 61 -1.66 7.80 27.62
N LEU A 62 -2.78 8.53 27.68
CA LEU A 62 -3.55 9.00 26.52
C LEU A 62 -3.25 10.45 26.11
N VAL A 63 -2.35 11.12 26.82
CA VAL A 63 -1.87 12.46 26.47
C VAL A 63 -0.81 12.32 25.39
N GLY A 64 -0.88 13.16 24.36
CA GLY A 64 0.09 13.13 23.27
C GLY A 64 -0.23 12.14 22.15
N SER A 65 -1.45 11.61 22.07
CA SER A 65 -1.86 10.71 20.99
C SER A 65 -3.21 11.13 20.42
N MET A 66 -3.32 11.09 19.08
CA MET A 66 -4.57 11.28 18.36
C MET A 66 -4.64 10.37 17.15
N THR A 67 -5.85 9.94 16.81
CA THR A 67 -6.13 9.14 15.63
C THR A 67 -7.19 9.84 14.80
N LEU A 68 -6.95 9.95 13.49
CA LEU A 68 -7.82 10.60 12.52
C LEU A 68 -8.13 9.63 11.39
N ARG A 69 -9.37 9.70 10.92
CA ARG A 69 -9.77 9.08 9.67
C ARG A 69 -9.90 10.16 8.61
N ILE A 70 -9.10 10.09 7.57
CA ILE A 70 -9.05 11.08 6.50
C ILE A 70 -9.66 10.45 5.25
N GLU A 71 -10.51 11.22 4.59
CA GLU A 71 -11.00 10.94 3.25
C GLU A 71 -10.37 11.93 2.28
N ASN A 72 -9.81 11.42 1.18
CA ASN A 72 -9.25 12.24 0.11
C ASN A 72 -9.72 11.74 -1.25
N ASN A 73 -10.30 12.65 -2.03
CA ASN A 73 -10.61 12.38 -3.43
C ASN A 73 -9.35 12.64 -4.27
N LEU A 74 -8.72 11.55 -4.74
CA LEU A 74 -7.55 11.67 -5.60
C LEU A 74 -8.02 12.00 -7.02
N ARG A 75 -7.50 13.12 -7.55
CA ARG A 75 -7.71 13.53 -8.94
C ARG A 75 -6.39 13.38 -9.69
N ASP A 76 -6.33 12.38 -10.56
CA ASP A 76 -5.18 12.21 -11.46
C ASP A 76 -5.31 13.23 -12.60
N ARG A 77 -4.22 13.95 -12.91
CA ARG A 77 -4.17 14.94 -14.00
C ARG A 77 -4.54 14.32 -15.35
N LEU A 78 -4.15 13.06 -15.57
CA LEU A 78 -4.52 12.35 -16.79
C LEU A 78 -6.02 12.07 -16.85
N ASN A 79 -6.60 11.61 -15.73
CA ASN A 79 -8.04 11.35 -15.65
C ASN A 79 -8.85 12.64 -15.78
N GLU A 80 -8.34 13.75 -15.24
CA GLU A 80 -8.94 15.07 -15.39
C GLU A 80 -8.91 15.57 -16.85
N ALA A 81 -7.82 15.31 -17.57
CA ALA A 81 -7.68 15.71 -18.97
C ALA A 81 -8.52 14.84 -19.93
N VAL A 82 -8.64 13.54 -19.67
CA VAL A 82 -9.27 12.59 -20.61
C VAL A 82 -10.75 12.38 -20.31
N LEU A 83 -11.13 12.15 -19.05
CA LEU A 83 -12.51 11.85 -18.64
C LEU A 83 -12.84 12.46 -17.27
N PRO A 84 -13.00 13.80 -17.19
CA PRO A 84 -13.36 14.46 -15.94
C PRO A 84 -14.72 13.96 -15.47
N GLY A 85 -14.77 13.36 -14.28
CA GLY A 85 -16.04 12.93 -13.69
C GLY A 85 -16.20 11.43 -13.46
N ILE A 86 -15.54 10.60 -14.28
CA ILE A 86 -15.83 9.16 -14.32
C ILE A 86 -14.91 8.38 -13.38
N PHE A 87 -13.66 8.82 -13.21
CA PHE A 87 -12.64 8.11 -12.44
C PHE A 87 -12.28 8.82 -11.13
N TYR A 88 -13.27 9.16 -10.31
CA TYR A 88 -13.01 9.58 -8.95
C TYR A 88 -12.68 8.38 -8.08
N ARG A 89 -11.47 8.36 -7.52
CA ARG A 89 -11.09 7.39 -6.48
C ARG A 89 -11.08 8.10 -5.14
N THR A 90 -12.11 7.83 -4.33
CA THR A 90 -12.11 8.18 -2.92
C THR A 90 -11.16 7.23 -2.20
N ARG A 91 -10.13 7.81 -1.60
CA ARG A 91 -9.17 7.11 -0.77
C ARG A 91 -9.49 7.43 0.67
N HIS A 92 -9.35 6.42 1.51
CA HIS A 92 -9.47 6.60 2.93
C HIS A 92 -8.16 6.21 3.60
N ARG A 93 -7.70 7.06 4.52
CA ARG A 93 -6.46 6.86 5.27
C ARG A 93 -6.72 6.98 6.76
N THR A 94 -6.23 6.01 7.51
CA THR A 94 -6.20 6.07 8.97
C THR A 94 -4.86 6.63 9.39
N CYS A 95 -4.86 7.77 10.05
CA CYS A 95 -3.66 8.44 10.52
C CYS A 95 -3.62 8.44 12.05
N GLN A 96 -2.43 8.28 12.61
CA GLN A 96 -2.17 8.39 14.03
C GLN A 96 -1.00 9.35 14.25
N ALA A 97 -1.15 10.28 15.16
CA ALA A 97 -0.05 11.09 15.66
C ALA A 97 0.25 10.67 17.10
N SER A 98 1.51 10.41 17.41
CA SER A 98 1.93 9.96 18.75
C SER A 98 3.20 10.68 19.18
N PHE A 99 3.15 11.25 20.38
CA PHE A 99 4.22 11.98 21.02
C PHE A 99 5.01 11.08 21.99
N TYR A 100 6.33 11.22 21.94
CA TYR A 100 7.29 10.51 22.77
C TYR A 100 8.30 11.50 23.33
N SER A 101 8.39 11.60 24.65
CA SER A 101 9.46 12.32 25.32
C SER A 101 10.75 11.50 25.35
N ALA A 102 11.91 12.16 25.46
CA ALA A 102 13.19 11.49 25.68
C ALA A 102 13.15 10.48 26.86
N THR A 103 12.52 10.86 27.98
CA THR A 103 12.40 10.01 29.15
C THR A 103 11.58 8.75 28.90
N ARG A 104 10.54 8.85 28.06
CA ARG A 104 9.71 7.70 27.66
C ARG A 104 10.50 6.76 26.74
N LEU A 105 11.22 7.30 25.78
CA LEU A 105 12.02 6.53 24.80
C LEU A 105 13.23 5.83 25.43
N GLN A 106 13.72 6.32 26.56
CA GLN A 106 14.77 5.66 27.34
C GLN A 106 14.24 4.44 28.11
N ARG A 107 12.96 4.47 28.54
CA ARG A 107 12.35 3.41 29.36
C ARG A 107 11.65 2.34 28.54
N HIS A 108 10.99 2.75 27.46
CA HIS A 108 10.19 1.86 26.62
C HIS A 108 10.61 2.02 25.16
N SER A 109 10.62 0.90 24.44
CA SER A 109 10.86 0.93 23.00
C SER A 109 9.68 1.58 22.25
N LEU A 110 9.92 2.07 21.04
CA LEU A 110 8.87 2.69 20.21
C LEU A 110 7.66 1.76 19.97
N CYS A 111 7.93 0.46 19.88
CA CYS A 111 6.95 -0.58 19.61
C CYS A 111 6.56 -1.40 20.86
N ASP A 112 6.64 -0.79 22.03
CA ASP A 112 6.23 -1.44 23.27
C ASP A 112 4.70 -1.59 23.33
N ALA A 113 4.23 -2.84 23.41
CA ALA A 113 2.82 -3.22 23.47
C ALA A 113 2.07 -2.63 24.68
N HIS A 114 2.77 -2.23 25.74
CA HIS A 114 2.16 -1.66 26.95
C HIS A 114 1.86 -0.16 26.83
N THR A 115 2.23 0.49 25.72
CA THR A 115 2.02 1.92 25.52
C THR A 115 1.43 2.21 24.15
N VAL A 116 1.08 3.48 23.87
CA VAL A 116 0.70 3.89 22.51
C VAL A 116 1.90 3.71 21.58
N TYR A 117 1.78 2.82 20.60
CA TYR A 117 2.76 2.56 19.55
C TYR A 117 2.17 2.95 18.17
N PRO A 118 3.02 3.23 17.17
CA PRO A 118 2.60 3.44 15.79
C PRO A 118 2.07 2.15 15.15
N PHE A 119 1.06 2.22 14.27
CA PHE A 119 0.54 1.06 13.52
C PHE A 119 1.63 0.30 12.78
N SER A 120 2.63 1.03 12.30
CA SER A 120 3.80 0.52 11.60
C SER A 120 4.56 -0.56 12.39
N CYS A 121 4.46 -0.59 13.72
CA CYS A 121 5.18 -1.56 14.54
C CYS A 121 4.79 -3.03 14.28
N PHE A 122 3.58 -3.29 13.77
CA PHE A 122 3.15 -4.65 13.42
C PHE A 122 3.26 -4.97 11.94
N ASP A 123 3.56 -3.98 11.10
CA ASP A 123 3.59 -4.19 9.67
C ASP A 123 4.93 -4.80 9.24
N HIS A 124 4.89 -5.77 8.34
CA HIS A 124 6.09 -6.30 7.70
C HIS A 124 6.71 -5.28 6.73
N ALA A 125 5.92 -4.30 6.25
CA ALA A 125 6.34 -3.22 5.37
C ALA A 125 7.37 -2.26 5.99
N VAL A 126 7.59 -2.29 7.31
CA VAL A 126 8.62 -1.47 7.99
C VAL A 126 10.01 -2.09 8.00
N ASN A 127 10.14 -3.31 7.48
CA ASN A 127 11.42 -4.01 7.41
C ASN A 127 12.06 -3.81 6.02
N PHE A 128 12.70 -2.66 5.85
CA PHE A 128 13.43 -2.29 4.64
C PHE A 128 14.56 -3.27 4.30
N ASP A 129 15.16 -3.97 5.28
CA ASP A 129 16.17 -5.00 4.97
C ASP A 129 15.61 -6.13 4.09
N ARG A 130 14.31 -6.45 4.21
CA ARG A 130 13.66 -7.48 3.41
C ARG A 130 13.17 -6.97 2.06
N LEU A 131 12.84 -5.69 1.98
CA LEU A 131 12.25 -5.06 0.80
C LEU A 131 13.32 -4.52 -0.16
N CYS A 132 14.44 -4.06 0.37
CA CYS A 132 15.49 -3.38 -0.40
C CYS A 132 16.46 -4.36 -1.05
N ARG A 133 16.84 -4.07 -2.30
CA ARG A 133 17.93 -4.79 -2.95
C ARG A 133 19.27 -4.38 -2.33
N SER A 134 20.26 -5.29 -2.42
CA SER A 134 21.57 -5.12 -1.77
C SER A 134 22.32 -3.85 -2.15
N THR A 135 22.01 -3.24 -3.28
CA THR A 135 22.69 -2.06 -3.84
C THR A 135 21.97 -0.74 -3.53
N GLU A 136 20.83 -0.78 -2.85
CA GLU A 136 19.99 0.40 -2.63
C GLU A 136 20.27 1.08 -1.28
N PRO A 137 20.16 2.43 -1.22
CA PRO A 137 20.43 3.20 -0.01
C PRO A 137 19.49 2.85 1.15
N CYS A 138 18.32 2.27 0.85
CA CYS A 138 17.33 1.89 1.86
C CYS A 138 17.76 0.68 2.73
N LYS A 139 18.79 -0.08 2.33
CA LYS A 139 19.39 -1.13 3.17
C LYS A 139 20.05 -0.57 4.45
N SER A 140 20.44 0.71 4.45
CA SER A 140 21.01 1.36 5.64
C SER A 140 19.99 1.60 6.76
N ILE A 141 18.70 1.62 6.40
CA ILE A 141 17.57 1.90 7.30
C ILE A 141 17.25 0.68 8.18
N SER A 142 17.48 -0.53 7.68
CA SER A 142 17.08 -1.81 8.29
C SER A 142 15.59 -1.90 8.64
N THR A 143 15.21 -1.50 9.84
CA THR A 143 13.82 -1.41 10.28
C THR A 143 13.52 0.00 10.75
N VAL A 144 12.32 0.50 10.47
CA VAL A 144 11.91 1.88 10.85
C VAL A 144 12.21 2.18 12.34
N PRO A 145 11.84 1.33 13.31
CA PRO A 145 12.11 1.63 14.72
C PRO A 145 13.60 1.69 15.06
N GLN A 146 14.43 0.83 14.44
CA GLN A 146 15.88 0.85 14.65
C GLN A 146 16.52 2.09 14.04
N HIS A 147 16.06 2.51 12.84
CA HIS A 147 16.53 3.72 12.19
C HIS A 147 16.20 4.97 13.01
N ILE A 148 14.95 5.10 13.47
CA ILE A 148 14.52 6.19 14.35
C ILE A 148 15.38 6.22 15.62
N THR A 149 15.58 5.07 16.27
CA THR A 149 16.41 4.97 17.48
C THR A 149 17.87 5.38 17.21
N ARG A 150 18.43 5.03 16.05
CA ARG A 150 19.79 5.42 15.66
C ARG A 150 19.89 6.93 15.46
N ARG A 151 18.91 7.55 14.79
CA ARG A 151 18.83 9.02 14.60
C ARG A 151 18.71 9.75 15.93
N LEU A 152 17.81 9.29 16.82
CA LEU A 152 17.68 9.84 18.17
C LEU A 152 19.00 9.83 18.94
N ARG A 153 19.74 8.70 18.91
CA ARG A 153 21.06 8.61 19.56
C ARG A 153 22.10 9.53 18.92
N MET A 154 22.05 9.73 17.61
CA MET A 154 22.94 10.64 16.89
C MET A 154 22.68 12.10 17.29
N LEU A 155 21.40 12.51 17.34
CA LEU A 155 21.00 13.85 17.78
C LEU A 155 21.32 14.08 19.26
N GLN A 156 21.10 13.08 20.12
CA GLN A 156 21.45 13.17 21.54
C GLN A 156 22.95 13.38 21.76
N ARG A 157 23.81 12.77 20.94
CA ARG A 157 25.26 12.97 20.99
C ARG A 157 25.68 14.35 20.48
N SER A 158 24.97 14.88 19.50
CA SER A 158 25.25 16.19 18.91
C SER A 158 24.78 17.34 19.81
N TYR A 159 23.71 17.11 20.59
CA TYR A 159 23.13 18.07 21.53
C TYR A 159 22.96 17.45 22.92
N PRO A 160 24.05 17.24 23.69
CA PRO A 160 24.00 16.52 24.97
C PRO A 160 23.19 17.24 26.06
N ASN A 161 23.12 18.58 26.01
CA ASN A 161 22.41 19.41 26.98
C ASN A 161 20.98 19.78 26.53
N ALA A 162 20.51 19.23 25.42
CA ALA A 162 19.17 19.49 24.90
C ALA A 162 18.19 18.38 25.30
N SER A 163 16.93 18.74 25.49
CA SER A 163 15.83 17.79 25.55
C SER A 163 15.42 17.40 24.13
N LEU A 164 15.15 16.10 23.94
CA LEU A 164 14.64 15.56 22.70
C LEU A 164 13.18 15.16 22.86
N ASP A 165 12.35 15.70 21.98
CA ASP A 165 10.94 15.34 21.84
C ASP A 165 10.74 14.73 20.46
N MET A 166 9.88 13.72 20.35
CA MET A 166 9.61 13.06 19.08
C MET A 166 8.11 12.95 18.84
N VAL A 167 7.68 13.27 17.63
CA VAL A 167 6.34 12.97 17.13
C VAL A 167 6.45 12.03 15.95
N VAL A 168 5.70 10.93 16.03
CA VAL A 168 5.53 9.99 14.93
C VAL A 168 4.14 10.19 14.37
N LEU A 169 4.07 10.53 13.09
CA LEU A 169 2.84 10.54 12.30
C LEU A 169 2.85 9.30 11.43
N ASP A 170 1.94 8.40 11.72
CA ASP A 170 1.72 7.18 10.96
C ASP A 170 0.45 7.34 10.13
N ALA A 171 0.46 6.87 8.89
CA ALA A 171 -0.69 6.90 8.00
C ALA A 171 -0.75 5.61 7.18
N VAL A 172 -1.86 4.90 7.36
CA VAL A 172 -2.20 3.67 6.65
C VAL A 172 -3.35 3.96 5.71
N GLU A 173 -3.17 3.72 4.42
CA GLU A 173 -4.29 3.72 3.46
C GLU A 173 -5.10 2.43 3.54
N ASP A 174 -6.40 2.51 3.32
CA ASP A 174 -7.19 1.31 3.11
C ASP A 174 -6.76 0.61 1.83
N PHE A 175 -6.95 -0.71 1.79
CA PHE A 175 -6.79 -1.46 0.56
C PHE A 175 -7.72 -0.90 -0.52
N LEU A 176 -7.12 -0.41 -1.59
CA LEU A 176 -7.83 -0.13 -2.82
C LEU A 176 -8.31 -1.47 -3.37
N ARG A 177 -9.62 -1.71 -3.31
CA ARG A 177 -10.18 -2.94 -3.88
C ARG A 177 -10.04 -2.88 -5.40
N GLY A 178 -9.22 -3.77 -5.95
CA GLY A 178 -9.18 -4.07 -7.36
C GLY A 178 -10.46 -4.80 -7.80
N GLY A 179 -10.72 -4.80 -9.11
CA GLY A 179 -12.02 -5.11 -9.72
C GLY A 179 -12.62 -6.48 -9.38
N VAL A 180 -12.41 -7.48 -10.24
CA VAL A 180 -13.08 -8.80 -10.15
C VAL A 180 -12.52 -9.66 -8.99
N VAL A 181 -11.32 -9.32 -8.53
CA VAL A 181 -10.56 -10.05 -7.52
C VAL A 181 -10.19 -9.10 -6.39
N SER A 182 -10.28 -9.57 -5.14
CA SER A 182 -9.78 -8.83 -3.98
C SER A 182 -8.25 -8.86 -3.92
N HIS A 183 -7.62 -8.14 -4.83
CA HIS A 183 -6.25 -7.65 -4.68
C HIS A 183 -6.32 -6.16 -4.37
N GLY A 184 -5.37 -5.67 -3.58
CA GLY A 184 -5.29 -4.25 -3.31
C GLY A 184 -3.91 -3.84 -2.88
N SER A 185 -3.49 -2.67 -3.34
CA SER A 185 -2.39 -1.96 -2.71
C SER A 185 -2.93 -1.09 -1.60
N HIS A 186 -2.19 -0.99 -0.50
CA HIS A 186 -2.28 0.17 0.36
C HIS A 186 -0.91 0.87 0.39
N ASN A 187 -0.95 2.15 0.72
CA ASN A 187 0.25 2.95 0.93
C ASN A 187 0.41 3.20 2.42
N TYR A 188 1.65 3.19 2.87
CA TYR A 188 2.05 3.51 4.22
C TYR A 188 3.00 4.70 4.19
N ASP A 189 2.70 5.70 5.00
CA ASP A 189 3.50 6.90 5.15
C ASP A 189 3.79 7.11 6.65
N ILE A 190 5.06 7.04 7.04
CA ILE A 190 5.50 7.33 8.41
C ILE A 190 6.38 8.57 8.36
N VAL A 191 6.01 9.61 9.09
CA VAL A 191 6.80 10.83 9.21
C VAL A 191 7.19 11.00 10.66
N THR A 192 8.48 11.13 10.92
CA THR A 192 9.01 11.37 12.26
C THR A 192 9.60 12.77 12.35
N PHE A 193 9.17 13.50 13.36
CA PHE A 193 9.77 14.77 13.74
C PHE A 193 10.50 14.60 15.07
N ILE A 194 11.79 14.90 15.09
CA ILE A 194 12.58 14.94 16.32
C ILE A 194 12.94 16.40 16.60
N ARG A 195 12.35 16.94 17.65
CA ARG A 195 12.55 18.30 18.13
C ARG A 195 13.68 18.32 19.16
N VAL A 196 14.64 19.21 18.95
CA VAL A 196 15.74 19.49 19.88
C VAL A 196 15.44 20.81 20.58
N GLN A 197 15.30 20.80 21.91
CA GLN A 197 15.03 22.00 22.69
C GLN A 197 16.12 22.27 23.72
N LEU A 198 16.48 23.54 23.87
CA LEU A 198 17.29 24.03 24.98
C LEU A 198 16.35 24.69 25.98
N CYS A 199 16.26 24.09 27.17
CA CYS A 199 15.52 24.66 28.29
C CYS A 199 16.50 25.36 29.22
N ASP A 200 16.25 26.64 29.50
CA ASP A 200 17.03 27.34 30.51
C ASP A 200 16.67 26.79 31.90
N SER A 201 17.68 26.69 32.77
CA SER A 201 17.53 26.22 34.15
C SER A 201 16.93 27.29 35.07
N SER A 202 16.69 28.50 34.57
CA SER A 202 16.03 29.59 35.29
C SER A 202 14.55 29.31 35.57
N GLU A 203 14.02 29.90 36.65
CA GLU A 203 12.67 29.66 37.21
C GLU A 203 11.48 29.79 36.24
N THR A 204 11.65 30.42 35.07
CA THR A 204 10.61 30.53 34.03
C THR A 204 10.47 29.29 33.14
N GLY A 205 11.39 28.31 33.21
CA GLY A 205 11.29 27.04 32.49
C GLY A 205 11.08 27.18 30.98
N GLN A 206 11.59 28.26 30.38
CA GLN A 206 11.35 28.59 28.99
C GLN A 206 12.25 27.73 28.09
N CYS A 207 11.64 26.81 27.35
CA CYS A 207 12.34 25.98 26.38
C CYS A 207 12.25 26.62 24.99
N SER A 208 13.39 26.71 24.31
CA SER A 208 13.49 27.17 22.93
C SER A 208 13.85 26.01 22.01
N THR A 209 13.14 25.87 20.90
CA THR A 209 13.43 24.86 19.88
C THR A 209 14.59 25.34 19.01
N VAL A 210 15.67 24.56 18.96
CA VAL A 210 16.90 24.93 18.22
C VAL A 210 16.96 24.22 16.87
N ALA A 211 16.48 22.98 16.80
CA ALA A 211 16.47 22.19 15.59
C ALA A 211 15.25 21.26 15.57
N VAL A 212 14.77 20.97 14.36
CA VAL A 212 13.76 19.95 14.11
C VAL A 212 14.31 19.07 12.98
N ASP A 213 14.51 17.79 13.27
CA ASP A 213 14.88 16.78 12.28
C ASP A 213 13.60 16.12 11.76
N ASP A 214 13.38 16.18 10.45
CA ASP A 214 12.29 15.48 9.79
C ASP A 214 12.82 14.28 8.99
N TYR A 215 12.10 13.16 9.08
CA TYR A 215 12.39 12.00 8.25
C TYR A 215 11.10 11.32 7.83
N ARG A 216 11.01 10.98 6.54
CA ARG A 216 9.85 10.32 5.95
C ARG A 216 10.21 8.93 5.46
N TYR A 217 9.38 7.97 5.83
CA TYR A 217 9.38 6.61 5.31
C TYR A 217 8.12 6.45 4.47
N GLU A 218 8.29 6.03 3.22
CA GLU A 218 7.20 5.71 2.32
C GLU A 218 7.35 4.26 1.90
N ALA A 219 6.26 3.51 1.95
CA ALA A 219 6.20 2.15 1.46
C ALA A 219 4.84 1.91 0.81
N ILE A 220 4.83 1.01 -0.16
CA ILE A 220 3.60 0.50 -0.77
C ILE A 220 3.64 -1.00 -0.56
N SER A 221 2.53 -1.56 -0.10
CA SER A 221 2.39 -3.00 0.07
C SER A 221 1.16 -3.47 -0.67
N MET A 222 1.32 -4.60 -1.37
CA MET A 222 0.27 -5.28 -2.08
C MET A 222 -0.18 -6.48 -1.26
N ALA A 223 -1.49 -6.54 -0.98
CA ALA A 223 -2.11 -7.81 -0.65
C ALA A 223 -2.73 -8.37 -1.92
N ALA A 224 -2.12 -9.44 -2.44
CA ALA A 224 -2.72 -10.28 -3.44
C ALA A 224 -3.04 -11.64 -2.79
N THR A 225 -4.30 -12.05 -2.88
CA THR A 225 -4.75 -13.39 -2.50
C THR A 225 -4.38 -14.42 -3.59
N GLU A 226 -3.21 -14.29 -4.23
CA GLU A 226 -2.78 -15.09 -5.38
C GLU A 226 -2.92 -16.59 -5.12
N ARG A 227 -2.52 -17.04 -3.91
CA ARG A 227 -2.64 -18.44 -3.48
C ARG A 227 -4.09 -18.93 -3.40
N GLU A 228 -5.03 -18.06 -3.09
CA GLU A 228 -6.45 -18.40 -2.99
C GLU A 228 -7.13 -18.42 -4.37
N TRP A 229 -6.68 -17.57 -5.31
CA TRP A 229 -7.25 -17.50 -6.66
C TRP A 229 -6.66 -18.48 -7.65
N PHE A 230 -5.40 -18.89 -7.46
CA PHE A 230 -4.76 -19.90 -8.29
C PHE A 230 -5.62 -21.17 -8.49
N PRO A 231 -6.20 -21.81 -7.45
CA PRO A 231 -7.05 -22.99 -7.66
C PRO A 231 -8.32 -22.66 -8.46
N ILE A 232 -8.90 -21.47 -8.31
CA ILE A 232 -10.09 -21.05 -9.07
C ILE A 232 -9.74 -20.89 -10.55
N VAL A 233 -8.64 -20.19 -10.86
CA VAL A 233 -8.14 -20.02 -12.23
C VAL A 233 -7.77 -21.37 -12.84
N ALA A 234 -7.11 -22.24 -12.08
CA ALA A 234 -6.77 -23.59 -12.51
C ALA A 234 -8.01 -24.44 -12.79
N MET A 235 -9.06 -24.36 -11.95
CA MET A 235 -10.33 -25.05 -12.17
C MET A 235 -11.07 -24.53 -13.39
N LEU A 236 -11.10 -23.22 -13.61
CA LEU A 236 -11.72 -22.62 -14.80
C LEU A 236 -11.03 -23.11 -16.09
N ARG A 237 -9.70 -23.02 -16.14
CA ARG A 237 -8.90 -23.51 -17.26
C ARG A 237 -9.06 -25.01 -17.45
N GLY A 238 -8.98 -25.78 -16.37
CA GLY A 238 -9.14 -27.23 -16.37
C GLY A 238 -10.51 -27.66 -16.89
N THR A 239 -11.59 -27.02 -16.43
CA THR A 239 -12.96 -27.29 -16.89
C THR A 239 -13.11 -26.98 -18.38
N GLY A 240 -12.59 -25.84 -18.84
CA GLY A 240 -12.57 -25.48 -20.25
C GLY A 240 -11.81 -26.50 -21.11
N GLN A 241 -10.65 -26.98 -20.63
CA GLN A 241 -9.84 -28.01 -21.29
C GLN A 241 -10.57 -29.35 -21.35
N VAL A 242 -11.08 -29.84 -20.22
CA VAL A 242 -11.80 -31.12 -20.16
C VAL A 242 -13.01 -31.10 -21.08
N TYR A 243 -13.77 -30.00 -21.12
CA TYR A 243 -14.90 -29.86 -22.03
C TYR A 243 -14.47 -29.90 -23.51
N ALA A 244 -13.41 -29.17 -23.86
CA ALA A 244 -12.88 -29.17 -25.22
C ALA A 244 -12.41 -30.57 -25.65
N TRP A 245 -11.69 -31.28 -24.77
CA TRP A 245 -11.26 -32.65 -25.01
C TRP A 245 -12.41 -33.64 -25.10
N ALA A 246 -13.44 -33.50 -24.27
CA ALA A 246 -14.65 -34.33 -24.34
C ALA A 246 -15.35 -34.16 -25.69
N ARG A 247 -15.39 -32.93 -26.25
CA ARG A 247 -15.93 -32.66 -27.59
C ARG A 247 -15.07 -33.26 -28.71
N VAL A 248 -13.75 -33.15 -28.61
CA VAL A 248 -12.84 -33.79 -29.57
C VAL A 248 -13.03 -35.31 -29.52
N GLY A 249 -13.12 -35.89 -28.33
CA GLY A 249 -13.38 -37.32 -28.12
C GLY A 249 -14.73 -37.76 -28.70
N SER A 250 -15.81 -37.03 -28.43
CA SER A 250 -17.14 -37.36 -28.96
C SER A 250 -17.19 -37.27 -30.49
N LEU A 251 -16.48 -36.31 -31.09
CA LEU A 251 -16.33 -36.21 -32.54
C LEU A 251 -15.60 -37.44 -33.11
N VAL A 252 -14.46 -37.83 -32.53
CA VAL A 252 -13.69 -39.00 -32.95
C VAL A 252 -14.52 -40.27 -32.84
N ILE A 253 -15.23 -40.46 -31.72
CA ILE A 253 -16.12 -41.61 -31.50
C ILE A 253 -17.25 -41.61 -32.53
N GLY A 254 -17.86 -40.45 -32.83
CA GLY A 254 -18.91 -40.33 -33.84
C GLY A 254 -18.43 -40.70 -35.25
N ILE A 255 -17.23 -40.24 -35.64
CA ILE A 255 -16.61 -40.59 -36.93
C ILE A 255 -16.30 -42.09 -36.99
N ILE A 256 -15.70 -42.66 -35.96
CA ILE A 256 -15.42 -44.09 -35.89
C ILE A 256 -16.73 -44.89 -36.00
N ALA A 257 -17.73 -44.58 -35.18
CA ALA A 257 -19.02 -45.29 -35.18
C ALA A 257 -19.75 -45.22 -36.52
N SER A 258 -19.68 -44.07 -37.22
CA SER A 258 -20.29 -43.91 -38.55
C SER A 258 -19.55 -44.73 -39.63
N VAL A 259 -18.22 -44.72 -39.65
CA VAL A 259 -17.42 -45.46 -40.64
C VAL A 259 -17.46 -46.96 -40.39
N TRP A 260 -17.52 -47.39 -39.12
CA TRP A 260 -17.50 -48.81 -38.75
C TRP A 260 -18.76 -49.56 -39.18
N ARG A 261 -19.89 -48.85 -39.34
CA ARG A 261 -21.14 -49.40 -39.89
C ARG A 261 -21.08 -49.67 -41.40
N ALA A 262 -20.07 -49.18 -42.11
CA ALA A 262 -19.91 -49.44 -43.54
C ALA A 262 -19.26 -50.81 -43.79
N SER A 263 -19.72 -51.53 -44.82
CA SER A 263 -19.18 -52.84 -45.24
C SER A 263 -17.93 -52.69 -46.14
N THR A 264 -16.86 -52.09 -45.62
CA THR A 264 -15.60 -51.85 -46.35
C THR A 264 -14.38 -52.50 -45.66
N SER A 265 -13.25 -52.59 -46.38
CA SER A 265 -12.01 -53.16 -45.83
C SER A 265 -11.40 -52.29 -44.72
N PHE A 266 -10.67 -52.91 -43.80
CA PHE A 266 -10.12 -52.22 -42.62
C PHE A 266 -9.21 -51.03 -42.96
N THR A 267 -8.39 -51.16 -44.00
CA THR A 267 -7.49 -50.10 -44.48
C THR A 267 -8.25 -48.91 -45.08
N GLN A 268 -9.36 -49.16 -45.76
CA GLN A 268 -10.22 -48.10 -46.28
C GLN A 268 -10.96 -47.38 -45.15
N LYS A 269 -11.37 -48.10 -44.10
CA LYS A 269 -12.01 -47.52 -42.91
C LYS A 269 -11.07 -46.57 -42.16
N THR A 270 -9.83 -47.00 -41.89
CA THR A 270 -8.86 -46.16 -41.18
C THR A 270 -8.48 -44.93 -41.99
N TRP A 271 -8.31 -45.06 -43.32
CA TRP A 271 -8.07 -43.93 -44.21
C TRP A 271 -9.23 -42.92 -44.21
N LEU A 272 -10.47 -43.41 -44.25
CA LEU A 272 -11.66 -42.55 -44.27
C LEU A 272 -11.83 -41.79 -42.94
N VAL A 273 -11.58 -42.43 -41.80
CA VAL A 273 -11.59 -41.78 -40.48
C VAL A 273 -10.54 -40.67 -40.42
N LEU A 274 -9.30 -40.95 -40.81
CA LEU A 274 -8.20 -39.97 -40.77
C LEU A 274 -8.48 -38.78 -41.68
N ARG A 275 -8.93 -39.04 -42.91
CA ARG A 275 -9.33 -37.98 -43.86
C ARG A 275 -10.45 -37.11 -43.29
N THR A 276 -11.45 -37.71 -42.66
CA THR A 276 -12.59 -36.98 -42.08
C THR A 276 -12.15 -36.10 -40.92
N ILE A 277 -11.29 -36.60 -40.02
CA ILE A 277 -10.73 -35.81 -38.91
C ILE A 277 -9.93 -34.61 -39.42
N LEU A 278 -9.10 -34.80 -40.46
CA LEU A 278 -8.26 -33.73 -41.02
C LEU A 278 -9.04 -32.68 -41.81
N ILE A 279 -10.21 -33.03 -42.36
CA ILE A 279 -11.08 -32.08 -43.06
C ILE A 279 -11.84 -31.19 -42.08
N ILE A 280 -12.21 -31.71 -40.91
CA ILE A 280 -12.98 -30.93 -39.93
C ILE A 280 -12.08 -29.83 -39.34
N PRO A 281 -12.42 -28.55 -39.54
CA PRO A 281 -11.60 -27.48 -39.01
C PRO A 281 -11.62 -27.49 -37.47
N SER A 282 -10.45 -27.46 -36.85
CA SER A 282 -10.29 -27.48 -35.39
C SER A 282 -11.03 -26.34 -34.69
N HIS A 283 -11.14 -25.18 -35.35
CA HIS A 283 -11.86 -24.01 -34.83
C HIS A 283 -13.36 -24.27 -34.62
N ILE A 284 -14.00 -25.11 -35.43
CA ILE A 284 -15.43 -25.43 -35.28
C ILE A 284 -15.65 -26.27 -34.01
N VAL A 285 -14.74 -27.18 -33.70
CA VAL A 285 -14.85 -28.06 -32.54
C VAL A 285 -14.63 -27.28 -31.25
N VAL A 286 -13.64 -26.39 -31.23
CA VAL A 286 -13.25 -25.61 -30.05
C VAL A 286 -14.18 -24.41 -29.82
N TYR A 287 -14.47 -23.61 -30.86
CA TYR A 287 -15.28 -22.40 -30.74
C TYR A 287 -16.78 -22.61 -31.00
N GLY A 288 -17.20 -23.80 -31.41
CA GLY A 288 -18.62 -24.14 -31.56
C GLY A 288 -19.37 -24.32 -30.23
N SER A 289 -18.76 -23.96 -29.10
CA SER A 289 -19.41 -23.87 -27.79
C SER A 289 -18.89 -22.64 -27.06
N ILE A 290 -19.80 -21.92 -26.41
CA ILE A 290 -19.47 -20.75 -25.61
C ILE A 290 -18.81 -21.13 -24.27
N VAL A 291 -18.97 -22.39 -23.82
CA VAL A 291 -18.52 -22.82 -22.48
C VAL A 291 -17.01 -22.70 -22.30
N PRO A 292 -16.14 -23.26 -23.16
CA PRO A 292 -14.69 -23.07 -23.02
C PRO A 292 -14.29 -21.60 -23.13
N VAL A 293 -14.95 -20.85 -24.03
CA VAL A 293 -14.68 -19.42 -24.24
C VAL A 293 -14.92 -18.62 -22.97
N ILE A 294 -16.06 -18.83 -22.30
CA ILE A 294 -16.37 -18.16 -21.02
C ILE A 294 -15.39 -18.58 -19.94
N CYS A 295 -15.07 -19.87 -19.81
CA CYS A 295 -14.12 -20.35 -18.81
C CYS A 295 -12.74 -19.70 -18.96
N TYR A 296 -12.23 -19.62 -20.19
CA TYR A 296 -10.94 -18.97 -20.47
C TYR A 296 -11.00 -17.45 -20.34
N ALA A 297 -12.10 -16.82 -20.77
CA ALA A 297 -12.28 -15.38 -20.61
C ALA A 297 -12.35 -14.98 -19.13
N ALA A 298 -13.08 -15.74 -18.30
CA ALA A 298 -13.15 -15.53 -16.87
C ALA A 298 -11.77 -15.74 -16.22
N ALA A 299 -11.08 -16.83 -16.53
CA ALA A 299 -9.72 -17.06 -16.05
C ALA A 299 -8.77 -15.90 -16.42
N HIS A 300 -8.85 -15.43 -17.67
CA HIS A 300 -8.04 -14.30 -18.14
C HIS A 300 -8.38 -12.97 -17.45
N ALA A 301 -9.66 -12.70 -17.19
CA ALA A 301 -10.10 -11.51 -16.46
C ALA A 301 -9.55 -11.50 -15.02
N LEU A 302 -9.50 -12.67 -14.37
CA LEU A 302 -8.91 -12.81 -13.04
C LEU A 302 -7.38 -12.56 -13.08
N ASP A 303 -6.66 -13.20 -14.01
CA ASP A 303 -5.19 -13.06 -14.10
C ASP A 303 -4.76 -11.64 -14.50
N SER A 304 -5.42 -11.06 -15.50
CA SER A 304 -5.07 -9.74 -16.01
C SER A 304 -5.21 -8.66 -14.94
N SER A 305 -6.19 -8.78 -14.05
CA SER A 305 -6.39 -7.81 -12.97
C SER A 305 -5.18 -7.68 -12.03
N LEU A 306 -4.55 -8.80 -11.67
CA LEU A 306 -3.31 -8.81 -10.89
C LEU A 306 -2.13 -8.20 -11.66
N VAL A 307 -2.00 -8.56 -12.95
CA VAL A 307 -0.94 -8.04 -13.82
C VAL A 307 -1.06 -6.52 -13.97
N TYR A 308 -2.28 -5.99 -14.11
CA TYR A 308 -2.50 -4.55 -14.21
C TYR A 308 -2.06 -3.80 -12.95
N GLU A 309 -2.39 -4.29 -11.76
CA GLU A 309 -1.92 -3.67 -10.52
C GLU A 309 -0.40 -3.75 -10.37
N GLN A 310 0.21 -4.89 -10.74
CA GLN A 310 1.67 -5.01 -10.72
C GLN A 310 2.33 -4.03 -11.69
N CYS A 311 1.81 -3.90 -12.91
CA CYS A 311 2.29 -2.94 -13.88
C CYS A 311 2.11 -1.50 -13.35
N TRP A 312 0.93 -1.19 -12.80
CA TRP A 312 0.65 0.12 -12.23
C TRP A 312 1.65 0.51 -11.15
N LEU A 313 1.98 -0.39 -10.24
CA LEU A 313 2.94 -0.09 -9.16
C LEU A 313 4.35 0.13 -9.69
N ASN A 314 4.77 -0.65 -10.68
CA ASN A 314 6.08 -0.46 -11.31
C ASN A 314 6.19 0.87 -12.08
N PHE A 315 5.10 1.37 -12.66
CA PHE A 315 5.09 2.60 -13.45
C PHE A 315 4.64 3.85 -12.69
N GLY A 316 3.89 3.67 -11.59
CA GLY A 316 3.27 4.73 -10.80
C GLY A 316 4.10 5.21 -9.62
N SER A 317 5.13 4.46 -9.20
CA SER A 317 6.08 4.99 -8.23
C SER A 317 6.86 6.15 -8.86
N LEU A 318 6.78 7.33 -8.23
CA LEU A 318 7.50 8.55 -8.63
C LEU A 318 9.04 8.40 -8.68
N ALA A 319 9.57 7.25 -8.26
CA ALA A 319 10.86 6.72 -8.66
C ALA A 319 10.64 5.46 -9.50
N GLY A 320 10.78 5.56 -10.83
CA GLY A 320 10.89 4.38 -11.69
C GLY A 320 12.12 3.55 -11.27
N ALA A 321 11.96 2.22 -11.26
CA ALA A 321 12.80 1.22 -10.58
C ALA A 321 12.53 1.22 -9.07
N ILE A 322 11.84 0.22 -8.52
CA ILE A 322 12.43 -1.07 -8.11
C ILE A 322 11.53 -2.25 -8.51
N LEU A 323 12.07 -3.11 -9.38
CA LEU A 323 11.48 -4.39 -9.81
C LEU A 323 11.47 -5.43 -8.67
N GLU A 324 10.30 -5.93 -8.27
CA GLU A 324 10.20 -7.22 -7.56
C GLU A 324 10.45 -8.38 -8.55
N SER A 325 11.42 -9.23 -8.22
CA SER A 325 11.57 -10.55 -8.85
C SER A 325 11.11 -11.58 -7.82
N PHE A 326 10.08 -12.34 -8.20
CA PHE A 326 9.63 -13.55 -7.53
C PHE A 326 10.81 -14.39 -7.02
N LYS A 327 10.89 -14.60 -5.71
CA LYS A 327 11.60 -15.73 -5.14
C LYS A 327 10.55 -16.72 -4.64
N SER A 328 10.27 -17.73 -5.47
CA SER A 328 9.52 -18.92 -5.05
C SER A 328 10.17 -19.48 -3.78
N PRO A 329 9.39 -19.86 -2.75
CA PRO A 329 9.93 -20.68 -1.67
C PRO A 329 10.35 -22.03 -2.27
N SER A 330 11.63 -22.35 -2.14
CA SER A 330 12.16 -23.71 -2.19
C SER A 330 11.81 -24.43 -0.89
#